data_AF-A0A1S3WZP0-F1
#
_entry.id   AF-A0A1S3WZP0-F1
#
_cell.length_a   1.000
_cell.length_b   1.000
_cell.length_c   1.000
_cell.angle_alpha   90.00
_cell.angle_beta   90.00
_cell.angle_gamma   90.00
#
_symmetry.space_group_name_H-M   'P 1'
#
loop_
_entity.id
_entity.type
_entity.pdbx_description
1 polymer ?
#
loop_
_entity_poly.entity_id
_entity_poly.type
_entity_poly.pdbx_seq_one_letter_code
_entity_poly.pdbx_strand_id
1 'polypeptide(L)'
;MQKGWNFIKVIHRSFFTPISQMDHSTRYRYGPTLKWNPMVEEYFIKAYGADHFSRISAALVRPSCYSCIRVNTLKSTNDAVIEKLLEIFKERGMPDVVVQESATTWKPDNCCKTTLESIGSAESSKAIKSISKCQFPGLDYVVFVKGSGPHAIHYGYNEGKPLKEVIVSRKCAEAVLRGAQVYVPGVLACSAHVERGDAVAVSVAVEQSGPDGGWGIAMTRGTVLQGSQADPYYFERDGFYIGQGTAMMSRAGIFRASEGIAVDMKERVFRLPSFYDLLEGEIFLQNLPSIITAHALDPQPGERILDMCAAPGGKTTAIAILMKDKGEVVAVDRSHNKVHLLNLAGDYKHNIFL
;
A
#
# COMPACT_ATOMS: atom_id res chain seq x y z
N MET A 1 -53.10 -22.19 9.35
CA MET A 1 -51.87 -21.37 9.21
C MET A 1 -50.86 -21.58 10.34
N GLN A 2 -50.49 -22.83 10.66
CA GLN A 2 -49.38 -23.12 11.61
C GLN A 2 -48.48 -24.28 11.17
N LYS A 3 -48.74 -24.91 10.02
CA LYS A 3 -47.95 -26.04 9.50
C LYS A 3 -46.91 -25.67 8.42
N GLY A 4 -46.89 -24.42 7.93
CA GLY A 4 -45.93 -23.94 6.92
C GLY A 4 -44.60 -23.40 7.47
N TRP A 5 -44.56 -22.96 8.73
CA TRP A 5 -43.36 -22.37 9.34
C TRP A 5 -42.34 -23.40 9.85
N ASN A 6 -42.76 -24.62 10.15
CA ASN A 6 -41.85 -25.67 10.61
C ASN A 6 -41.07 -26.34 9.46
N PHE A 7 -41.49 -26.20 8.20
CA PHE A 7 -40.76 -26.75 7.05
C PHE A 7 -39.58 -25.87 6.62
N ILE A 8 -39.72 -24.54 6.74
CA ILE A 8 -38.64 -23.58 6.41
C ILE A 8 -37.50 -23.62 7.43
N LYS A 9 -37.78 -23.96 8.70
CA LYS A 9 -36.73 -24.15 9.73
C LYS A 9 -35.93 -25.46 9.58
N VAL A 10 -36.49 -26.47 8.90
CA VAL A 10 -35.80 -27.76 8.69
C VAL A 10 -34.87 -27.68 7.47
N ILE A 11 -35.24 -26.95 6.42
CA ILE A 11 -34.42 -26.83 5.20
C ILE A 11 -33.20 -25.92 5.40
N HIS A 12 -33.23 -24.97 6.34
CA HIS A 12 -32.06 -24.14 6.67
C HIS A 12 -31.01 -24.84 7.56
N ARG A 13 -31.28 -26.07 8.03
CA ARG A 13 -30.38 -26.83 8.92
C ARG A 13 -29.54 -27.91 8.22
N SER A 14 -29.71 -28.12 6.91
CA SER A 14 -29.09 -29.26 6.21
C SER A 14 -27.90 -28.91 5.31
N PHE A 15 -27.40 -27.68 5.33
CA PHE A 15 -26.14 -27.28 4.65
C PHE A 15 -25.15 -26.55 5.56
N PHE A 16 -25.24 -26.77 6.87
CA PHE A 16 -24.10 -26.49 7.74
C PHE A 16 -23.28 -27.77 7.87
N THR A 17 -22.27 -27.90 7.01
CA THR A 17 -21.05 -28.60 7.40
C THR A 17 -20.65 -28.04 8.76
N PRO A 18 -20.30 -28.89 9.76
CA PRO A 18 -19.79 -28.37 11.02
C PRO A 18 -18.60 -27.48 10.65
N ILE A 19 -18.65 -26.21 11.06
CA ILE A 19 -17.50 -25.32 10.99
C ILE A 19 -16.44 -26.04 11.82
N SER A 20 -15.59 -26.79 11.12
CA SER A 20 -14.33 -27.31 11.62
C SER A 20 -13.72 -26.15 12.42
N GLN A 21 -13.37 -26.42 13.68
CA GLN A 21 -12.61 -25.49 14.51
C GLN A 21 -11.39 -25.07 13.69
N MET A 22 -11.52 -23.96 12.96
CA MET A 22 -10.43 -23.40 12.19
C MET A 22 -9.38 -23.06 13.23
N ASP A 23 -8.19 -23.64 13.07
CA ASP A 23 -7.04 -23.27 13.87
C ASP A 23 -6.89 -21.74 13.78
N HIS A 24 -6.99 -21.08 14.94
CA HIS A 24 -6.92 -19.62 15.04
C HIS A 24 -5.63 -19.07 14.42
N SER A 25 -4.58 -19.89 14.27
CA SER A 25 -3.34 -19.56 13.57
C SER A 25 -3.53 -19.30 12.05
N THR A 26 -4.54 -19.91 11.42
CA THR A 26 -4.73 -19.88 9.96
C THR A 26 -5.45 -18.63 9.45
N ARG A 27 -6.19 -17.92 10.30
CA ARG A 27 -6.97 -16.72 9.94
C ARG A 27 -6.08 -15.51 9.66
N TYR A 28 -5.04 -15.33 10.47
CA TYR A 28 -4.19 -14.13 10.43
C TYR A 28 -3.12 -14.25 9.34
N ARG A 29 -3.57 -14.23 8.09
CA ARG A 29 -2.71 -14.40 6.92
C ARG A 29 -2.94 -13.29 5.90
N TYR A 30 -1.98 -13.17 5.00
CA TYR A 30 -2.08 -12.37 3.79
C TYR A 30 -2.26 -13.28 2.59
N GLY A 31 -3.46 -13.28 2.02
CA GLY A 31 -3.82 -14.05 0.84
C GLY A 31 -5.01 -13.44 0.10
N PRO A 32 -4.99 -12.13 -0.21
CA PRO A 32 -6.11 -11.48 -0.89
C PRO A 32 -6.36 -12.10 -2.27
N THR A 33 -7.63 -12.31 -2.59
CA THR A 33 -8.09 -12.73 -3.93
C THR A 33 -8.93 -11.60 -4.52
N LEU A 34 -8.55 -11.13 -5.72
CA LEU A 34 -9.36 -10.15 -6.44
C LEU A 34 -10.64 -10.81 -6.96
N LYS A 35 -11.77 -10.20 -6.64
CA LYS A 35 -13.06 -10.52 -7.24
C LYS A 35 -13.42 -9.41 -8.21
N TRP A 36 -13.58 -9.77 -9.47
CA TRP A 36 -13.96 -8.83 -10.52
C TRP A 36 -15.48 -8.78 -10.66
N ASN A 37 -15.99 -7.65 -11.18
CA ASN A 37 -17.34 -7.66 -11.73
C ASN A 37 -17.35 -8.62 -12.94
N PRO A 38 -18.36 -9.51 -13.08
CA PRO A 38 -18.37 -10.51 -14.15
C PRO A 38 -18.23 -9.93 -15.57
N MET A 39 -18.86 -8.78 -15.85
CA MET A 39 -18.75 -8.13 -17.17
C MET A 39 -17.34 -7.58 -17.42
N VAL A 40 -16.68 -7.08 -16.37
CA VAL A 40 -15.30 -6.57 -16.45
C VAL A 40 -14.32 -7.72 -16.63
N GLU A 41 -14.53 -8.82 -15.92
CA GLU A 41 -13.75 -10.06 -16.07
C GLU A 41 -13.87 -10.61 -17.49
N GLU A 42 -15.09 -10.77 -18.01
CA GLU A 42 -15.32 -11.25 -19.37
C GLU A 42 -14.63 -10.34 -20.41
N TYR A 43 -14.76 -9.02 -20.25
CA TYR A 43 -14.10 -8.05 -21.12
C TYR A 43 -12.58 -8.24 -21.14
N PHE A 44 -11.94 -8.37 -19.98
CA PHE A 44 -10.49 -8.53 -19.91
C PHE A 44 -10.01 -9.91 -20.32
N ILE A 45 -10.78 -10.97 -20.06
CA ILE A 45 -10.50 -12.31 -20.58
C ILE A 45 -10.52 -12.29 -22.11
N LYS A 46 -11.49 -11.60 -22.72
CA LYS A 46 -11.56 -11.44 -24.17
C LYS A 46 -10.38 -10.62 -24.73
N ALA A 47 -9.96 -9.57 -24.03
CA ALA A 47 -8.88 -8.69 -24.47
C ALA A 47 -7.47 -9.31 -24.34
N TYR A 48 -7.21 -10.02 -23.24
CA TYR A 48 -5.87 -10.50 -22.90
C TYR A 48 -5.71 -12.02 -22.95
N GLY A 49 -6.82 -12.77 -23.02
CA GLY A 49 -6.85 -14.22 -22.82
C GLY A 49 -6.93 -14.60 -21.34
N ALA A 50 -7.62 -15.70 -21.02
CA ALA A 50 -7.88 -16.13 -19.65
C ALA A 50 -6.60 -16.34 -18.83
N ASP A 51 -5.60 -17.02 -19.40
CA ASP A 51 -4.34 -17.31 -18.70
C ASP A 51 -3.54 -16.05 -18.39
N HIS A 52 -3.50 -15.10 -19.32
CA HIS A 52 -2.77 -13.85 -19.11
C HIS A 52 -3.49 -12.97 -18.10
N PHE A 53 -4.81 -12.83 -18.21
CA PHE A 53 -5.60 -12.04 -17.27
C PHE A 53 -5.55 -12.61 -15.85
N SER A 54 -5.52 -13.94 -15.70
CA SER A 54 -5.31 -14.60 -14.40
C SER A 54 -3.97 -14.19 -13.77
N ARG A 55 -2.88 -14.15 -14.54
CA ARG A 55 -1.57 -13.67 -14.06
C ARG A 55 -1.60 -12.18 -13.68
N ILE A 56 -2.28 -11.34 -14.47
CA ILE A 56 -2.45 -9.91 -14.16
C ILE A 56 -3.19 -9.75 -12.83
N SER A 57 -4.30 -10.48 -12.65
CA SER A 57 -5.09 -10.46 -11.42
C SER A 57 -4.28 -10.90 -10.21
N ALA A 58 -3.49 -11.97 -10.34
CA ALA A 58 -2.59 -12.43 -9.28
C ALA A 58 -1.47 -11.42 -8.95
N ALA A 59 -1.00 -10.63 -9.92
CA ALA A 59 0.00 -9.60 -9.69
C ALA A 59 -0.57 -8.35 -9.00
N LEU A 60 -1.80 -7.96 -9.33
CA LEU A 60 -2.45 -6.76 -8.78
C LEU A 60 -2.71 -6.81 -7.27
N VAL A 61 -2.78 -8.01 -6.68
CA VAL A 61 -2.93 -8.19 -5.22
C VAL A 61 -1.64 -8.04 -4.43
N ARG A 62 -0.50 -7.80 -5.10
CA ARG A 62 0.80 -7.63 -4.47
C ARG A 62 1.36 -6.24 -4.78
N PRO A 63 1.79 -5.48 -3.76
CA PRO A 63 2.49 -4.22 -4.00
C PRO A 63 3.84 -4.48 -4.69
N SER A 64 4.37 -3.45 -5.35
CA SER A 64 5.77 -3.45 -5.78
C SER A 64 6.69 -3.60 -4.57
N CYS A 65 7.62 -4.55 -4.60
CA CYS A 65 8.72 -4.65 -3.63
C CYS A 65 9.81 -3.58 -3.85
N TYR A 66 9.57 -2.62 -4.73
CA TYR A 66 10.47 -1.50 -5.00
C TYR A 66 9.75 -0.19 -4.70
N SER A 67 10.41 0.65 -3.90
CA SER A 67 10.11 2.08 -3.83
C SER A 67 10.92 2.79 -4.90
N CYS A 68 10.23 3.46 -5.81
CA CYS A 68 10.84 4.24 -6.88
C CYS A 68 10.82 5.72 -6.47
N ILE A 69 12.02 6.31 -6.49
CA ILE A 69 12.29 7.66 -6.03
C ILE A 69 12.78 8.44 -7.24
N ARG A 70 12.11 9.55 -7.54
CA ARG A 70 12.62 10.56 -8.45
C ARG A 70 13.44 11.56 -7.64
N VAL A 71 14.69 11.77 -8.02
CA VAL A 71 15.57 12.77 -7.43
C VAL A 71 15.33 14.12 -8.08
N ASN A 72 15.23 15.16 -7.27
CA ASN A 72 15.19 16.53 -7.73
C ASN A 72 16.60 17.02 -8.07
N THR A 73 16.97 16.90 -9.35
CA THR A 73 18.32 17.26 -9.83
C THR A 73 18.61 18.75 -9.79
N LEU A 74 17.64 19.61 -9.47
CA LEU A 74 17.89 21.03 -9.20
C LEU A 74 18.41 21.28 -7.78
N LYS A 75 18.17 20.35 -6.85
CA LYS A 75 18.54 20.48 -5.43
C LYS A 75 19.63 19.52 -5.01
N SER A 76 19.68 18.32 -5.59
CA SER A 76 20.55 17.25 -5.13
C SER A 76 21.00 16.34 -6.28
N THR A 77 22.01 15.52 -6.02
CA THR A 77 22.46 14.47 -6.95
C THR A 77 22.00 13.10 -6.46
N ASN A 78 21.96 12.10 -7.34
CA ASN A 78 21.59 10.75 -6.92
C ASN A 78 22.54 10.18 -5.88
N ASP A 79 23.84 10.45 -6.01
CA ASP A 79 24.85 9.97 -5.06
C ASP A 79 24.64 10.59 -3.68
N ALA A 80 24.42 11.91 -3.62
CA ALA A 80 24.13 12.59 -2.36
C ALA A 80 22.82 12.07 -1.72
N VAL A 81 21.78 11.82 -2.51
CA VAL A 81 20.53 11.22 -2.01
C VAL A 81 20.76 9.81 -1.47
N ILE A 82 21.52 8.98 -2.19
CA ILE A 82 21.82 7.60 -1.78
C ILE A 82 22.61 7.61 -0.47
N GLU A 83 23.65 8.44 -0.35
CA GLU A 83 24.44 8.59 0.87
C GLU A 83 23.57 8.98 2.07
N LYS A 84 22.75 10.03 1.93
CA LYS A 84 21.82 10.45 2.98
C LYS A 84 20.82 9.35 3.36
N LEU A 85 20.28 8.62 2.38
CA LEU A 85 19.37 7.51 2.65
C LEU A 85 20.06 6.38 3.43
N LEU A 86 21.31 6.06 3.11
CA LEU A 86 22.09 5.04 3.82
C LEU A 86 22.35 5.46 5.27
N GLU A 87 22.69 6.71 5.52
CA GLU A 87 22.86 7.25 6.87
C GLU A 87 21.56 7.14 7.68
N ILE A 88 20.44 7.59 7.13
CA ILE A 88 19.12 7.52 7.76
C ILE A 88 18.74 6.05 8.06
N PHE A 89 19.00 5.12 7.14
CA PHE A 89 18.70 3.71 7.36
C PHE A 89 19.60 3.09 8.42
N LYS A 90 20.87 3.48 8.48
CA LYS A 90 21.80 3.06 9.54
C LYS A 90 21.31 3.54 10.92
N GLU A 91 20.91 4.80 11.05
CA GLU A 91 20.34 5.36 12.29
C GLU A 91 19.06 4.65 12.74
N ARG A 92 18.23 4.24 11.77
CA ARG A 92 17.00 3.47 12.02
C ARG A 92 17.24 1.98 12.31
N GLY A 93 18.49 1.58 12.54
CA GLY A 93 18.84 0.20 12.89
C GLY A 93 18.87 -0.75 11.69
N MET A 94 19.11 -0.24 10.49
CA MET A 94 19.25 -1.02 9.26
C MET A 94 20.66 -0.86 8.65
N PRO A 95 21.73 -1.31 9.34
CA PRO A 95 23.11 -1.02 8.95
C PRO A 95 23.61 -1.78 7.71
N ASP A 96 22.97 -2.89 7.32
CA ASP A 96 23.45 -3.81 6.27
C ASP A 96 22.84 -3.53 4.88
N VAL A 97 22.45 -2.30 4.57
CA VAL A 97 21.88 -1.98 3.26
C VAL A 97 22.97 -2.01 2.19
N VAL A 98 22.86 -2.96 1.25
CA VAL A 98 23.82 -3.11 0.14
C VAL A 98 23.50 -2.11 -0.97
N VAL A 99 24.48 -1.29 -1.35
CA VAL A 99 24.40 -0.48 -2.57
C VAL A 99 24.76 -1.37 -3.75
N GLN A 100 23.86 -1.48 -4.73
CA GLN A 100 24.12 -2.18 -5.98
C GLN A 100 24.39 -1.15 -7.07
N GLU A 101 25.64 -1.09 -7.53
CA GLU A 101 26.05 -0.25 -8.66
C GLU A 101 25.37 -0.67 -9.97
N SER A 102 24.88 -1.92 -10.05
CA SER A 102 24.22 -2.45 -11.24
C SER A 102 23.04 -3.36 -10.91
N ALA A 103 21.89 -3.07 -11.53
CA ALA A 103 20.87 -4.06 -11.81
C ALA A 103 20.91 -4.35 -13.32
N THR A 104 21.99 -4.98 -13.80
CA THR A 104 22.21 -5.35 -15.21
C THR A 104 21.21 -6.39 -15.73
N THR A 105 20.22 -6.76 -14.93
CA THR A 105 19.03 -7.44 -15.40
C THR A 105 17.92 -7.09 -14.43
N TRP A 106 16.90 -6.36 -14.89
CA TRP A 106 15.56 -6.57 -14.37
C TRP A 106 15.20 -8.01 -14.73
N LYS A 107 15.69 -8.99 -13.96
CA LYS A 107 15.00 -10.26 -13.90
C LYS A 107 13.69 -9.91 -13.20
N PRO A 108 12.52 -10.07 -13.85
CA PRO A 108 11.30 -10.11 -13.08
C PRO A 108 11.54 -11.18 -12.02
N ASP A 109 11.68 -10.79 -10.76
CA ASP A 109 11.58 -11.75 -9.69
C ASP A 109 10.26 -12.47 -9.99
N ASN A 110 10.32 -13.78 -10.25
CA ASN A 110 9.17 -14.65 -10.48
C ASN A 110 8.37 -14.75 -9.16
N CYS A 111 8.00 -13.62 -8.56
CA CYS A 111 7.15 -13.51 -7.40
C CYS A 111 5.81 -14.19 -7.70
N CYS A 112 5.38 -14.23 -8.97
CA CYS A 112 4.20 -14.97 -9.41
C CYS A 112 4.31 -16.51 -9.23
N LYS A 113 5.50 -17.08 -9.04
CA LYS A 113 5.70 -18.54 -8.94
C LYS A 113 6.06 -19.06 -7.55
N THR A 114 6.32 -18.22 -6.55
CA THR A 114 6.44 -18.70 -5.16
C THR A 114 5.06 -18.97 -4.60
N THR A 115 4.54 -20.14 -4.96
CA THR A 115 3.63 -20.91 -4.09
C THR A 115 4.31 -21.05 -2.73
N LEU A 116 3.52 -21.06 -1.65
CA LEU A 116 3.95 -21.34 -0.28
C LEU A 116 4.61 -22.73 -0.21
N GLU A 117 5.86 -22.85 -0.64
CA GLU A 117 6.69 -24.02 -0.37
C GLU A 117 7.59 -23.70 0.81
N SER A 118 7.55 -24.62 1.76
CA SER A 118 8.29 -24.65 3.01
C SER A 118 9.77 -24.35 2.81
N ILE A 119 10.23 -23.19 3.28
CA ILE A 119 11.66 -22.87 3.38
C ILE A 119 12.00 -22.73 4.86
N GLY A 120 12.49 -23.83 5.42
CA GLY A 120 13.37 -23.81 6.56
C GLY A 120 14.76 -23.39 6.11
N SER A 121 15.10 -22.11 6.27
CA SER A 121 16.46 -21.62 6.50
C SER A 121 16.36 -20.14 6.81
N ALA A 122 17.03 -19.70 7.89
CA ALA A 122 16.99 -18.36 8.44
C ALA A 122 17.54 -17.28 7.48
N GLU A 123 16.75 -16.87 6.48
CA GLU A 123 16.99 -15.63 5.74
C GLU A 123 16.56 -14.45 6.62
N SER A 124 17.55 -13.98 7.38
CA SER A 124 17.72 -12.66 7.99
C SER A 124 16.57 -11.65 7.79
N SER A 125 16.11 -11.12 8.92
CA SER A 125 15.13 -10.05 9.17
C SER A 125 15.39 -8.68 8.49
N LYS A 126 15.98 -8.64 7.29
CA LYS A 126 16.33 -7.40 6.60
C LYS A 126 15.11 -6.78 5.92
N ALA A 127 14.73 -5.58 6.37
CA ALA A 127 13.63 -4.81 5.81
C ALA A 127 14.00 -4.05 4.51
N ILE A 128 15.28 -3.92 4.18
CA ILE A 128 15.78 -3.42 2.88
C ILE A 128 16.81 -4.42 2.35
N LYS A 129 16.70 -4.78 1.06
CA LYS A 129 17.64 -5.66 0.36
C LYS A 129 18.76 -4.88 -0.32
N SER A 130 18.41 -3.83 -1.05
CA SER A 130 19.41 -3.00 -1.75
C SER A 130 18.87 -1.62 -2.14
N ILE A 131 19.80 -0.69 -2.38
CA ILE A 131 19.55 0.57 -3.09
C ILE A 131 20.30 0.52 -4.42
N SER A 132 19.66 0.94 -5.51
CA SER A 132 20.30 0.98 -6.83
C SER A 132 19.85 2.19 -7.65
N LYS A 133 20.74 2.66 -8.52
CA LYS A 133 20.40 3.65 -9.55
C LYS A 133 19.65 2.98 -10.70
N CYS A 134 18.72 3.71 -11.29
CA CYS A 134 18.09 3.29 -12.53
C CYS A 134 19.12 3.20 -13.65
N GLN A 135 19.05 2.12 -14.43
CA GLN A 135 19.99 1.84 -15.53
C GLN A 135 19.39 2.11 -16.91
N PHE A 136 18.14 2.58 -16.96
CA PHE A 136 17.52 2.98 -18.21
C PHE A 136 18.18 4.28 -18.69
N PRO A 137 18.68 4.35 -19.94
CA PRO A 137 19.31 5.55 -20.47
C PRO A 137 18.41 6.77 -20.30
N GLY A 138 18.96 7.88 -19.82
CA GLY A 138 18.24 9.13 -19.62
C GLY A 138 17.40 9.20 -18.33
N LEU A 139 17.31 8.10 -17.56
CA LEU A 139 16.63 8.07 -16.25
C LEU A 139 17.62 8.04 -15.08
N ASP A 140 18.80 8.64 -15.25
CA ASP A 140 19.85 8.64 -14.24
C ASP A 140 19.34 9.21 -12.90
N TYR A 141 18.40 10.15 -12.93
CA TYR A 141 17.76 10.81 -11.78
C TYR A 141 16.75 9.94 -11.00
N VAL A 142 16.75 8.63 -11.20
CA VAL A 142 15.83 7.69 -10.54
C VAL A 142 16.61 6.71 -9.67
N VAL A 143 16.17 6.59 -8.41
CA VAL A 143 16.72 5.67 -7.42
C VAL A 143 15.67 4.65 -7.01
N PHE A 144 16.08 3.39 -6.90
CA PHE A 144 15.24 2.30 -6.40
C PHE A 144 15.71 1.85 -5.04
N VAL A 145 14.75 1.62 -4.15
CA VAL A 145 14.97 0.96 -2.87
C VAL A 145 14.18 -0.34 -2.86
N LYS A 146 14.89 -1.47 -2.84
CA LYS A 146 14.32 -2.81 -2.86
C LYS A 146 13.99 -3.25 -1.43
N GLY A 147 12.71 -3.45 -1.16
CA GLY A 147 12.22 -4.09 0.07
C GLY A 147 12.15 -5.61 -0.02
N SER A 148 11.34 -6.22 0.83
CA SER A 148 11.13 -7.67 0.90
C SER A 148 9.69 -8.04 1.23
N GLY A 149 9.23 -9.20 0.78
CA GLY A 149 7.90 -9.74 1.08
C GLY A 149 7.36 -10.61 -0.06
N PRO A 150 6.23 -11.29 0.14
CA PRO A 150 5.44 -11.32 1.37
C PRO A 150 6.11 -12.15 2.48
N HIS A 151 6.00 -11.70 3.73
CA HIS A 151 6.48 -12.39 4.92
C HIS A 151 5.32 -12.96 5.73
N ALA A 152 5.51 -14.14 6.32
CA ALA A 152 4.62 -14.65 7.35
C ALA A 152 4.77 -13.82 8.62
N ILE A 153 3.66 -13.53 9.30
CA ILE A 153 3.63 -12.70 10.51
C ILE A 153 3.05 -13.54 11.64
N HIS A 154 3.71 -13.53 12.78
CA HIS A 154 3.28 -14.30 13.95
C HIS A 154 2.51 -13.40 14.90
N TYR A 155 1.19 -13.45 14.81
CA TYR A 155 0.31 -12.54 15.55
C TYR A 155 0.17 -12.85 17.05
N GLY A 156 1.00 -13.70 17.67
CA GLY A 156 1.03 -13.90 19.13
C GLY A 156 -0.33 -14.24 19.77
N TYR A 157 -0.99 -15.28 19.26
CA TYR A 157 -2.27 -15.75 19.81
C TYR A 157 -2.10 -16.38 21.20
N ASN A 158 -2.87 -15.92 22.17
CA ASN A 158 -2.96 -16.53 23.51
C ASN A 158 -4.38 -17.06 23.73
N GLU A 159 -4.49 -18.30 24.18
CA GLU A 159 -5.79 -18.89 24.53
C GLU A 159 -6.53 -18.03 25.57
N GLY A 160 -7.79 -17.72 25.29
CA GLY A 160 -8.66 -16.93 26.17
C GLY A 160 -8.51 -15.40 26.08
N LYS A 161 -7.54 -14.86 25.31
CA LYS A 161 -7.41 -13.42 25.07
C LYS A 161 -7.37 -13.13 23.56
N PRO A 162 -8.50 -12.74 22.93
CA PRO A 162 -8.52 -12.45 21.51
C PRO A 162 -7.58 -11.29 21.18
N LEU A 163 -6.94 -11.38 20.02
CA LEU A 163 -6.08 -10.33 19.50
C LEU A 163 -6.88 -9.04 19.33
N LYS A 164 -6.26 -7.93 19.71
CA LYS A 164 -6.81 -6.60 19.42
C LYS A 164 -6.60 -6.32 17.93
N GLU A 165 -7.63 -5.85 17.26
CA GLU A 165 -7.63 -5.66 15.82
C GLU A 165 -7.90 -4.18 15.48
N VAL A 166 -7.25 -3.71 14.42
CA VAL A 166 -7.52 -2.43 13.77
C VAL A 166 -7.81 -2.70 12.29
N ILE A 167 -8.93 -2.20 11.80
CA ILE A 167 -9.27 -2.27 10.37
C ILE A 167 -9.06 -0.90 9.75
N VAL A 168 -8.30 -0.89 8.67
CA VAL A 168 -7.99 0.32 7.91
C VAL A 168 -8.69 0.33 6.55
N SER A 169 -8.85 1.52 5.99
CA SER A 169 -9.32 1.68 4.61
C SER A 169 -8.35 1.06 3.60
N ARG A 170 -8.85 0.68 2.42
CA ARG A 170 -8.01 0.20 1.31
C ARG A 170 -6.84 1.12 0.99
N LYS A 171 -7.06 2.44 0.92
CA LYS A 171 -6.00 3.42 0.62
C LYS A 171 -4.92 3.45 1.70
N CYS A 172 -5.31 3.35 2.97
CA CYS A 172 -4.36 3.27 4.08
C CYS A 172 -3.56 1.96 4.01
N ALA A 173 -4.21 0.83 3.73
CA ALA A 173 -3.53 -0.44 3.57
C ALA A 173 -2.49 -0.43 2.43
N GLU A 174 -2.81 0.14 1.28
CA GLU A 174 -1.87 0.31 0.16
C GLU A 174 -0.64 1.17 0.52
N ALA A 175 -0.80 2.14 1.42
CA ALA A 175 0.31 2.92 1.95
C ALA A 175 1.15 2.11 2.95
N VAL A 176 0.50 1.37 3.86
CA VAL A 176 1.16 0.52 4.87
C VAL A 176 1.96 -0.60 4.22
N LEU A 177 1.40 -1.24 3.18
CA LEU A 177 2.08 -2.23 2.34
C LEU A 177 3.30 -1.67 1.60
N ARG A 178 3.39 -0.33 1.48
CA ARG A 178 4.55 0.39 0.93
C ARG A 178 5.43 1.04 2.01
N GLY A 179 5.26 0.66 3.27
CA GLY A 179 6.13 1.08 4.37
C GLY A 179 5.58 2.17 5.29
N ALA A 180 4.41 2.74 5.00
CA ALA A 180 3.82 3.81 5.83
C ALA A 180 3.32 3.30 7.19
N GLN A 181 3.18 4.21 8.15
CA GLN A 181 2.46 3.93 9.40
C GLN A 181 0.95 4.02 9.20
N VAL A 182 0.17 3.53 10.17
CA VAL A 182 -1.28 3.73 10.16
C VAL A 182 -1.58 5.07 10.83
N TYR A 183 -2.09 6.01 10.07
CA TYR A 183 -2.53 7.32 10.57
C TYR A 183 -4.02 7.31 10.89
N VAL A 184 -4.43 8.17 11.82
CA VAL A 184 -5.80 8.28 12.34
C VAL A 184 -6.88 8.33 11.24
N PRO A 185 -6.76 9.14 10.17
CA PRO A 185 -7.78 9.18 9.11
C PRO A 185 -7.98 7.86 8.37
N GLY A 186 -6.97 6.99 8.39
CA GLY A 186 -7.00 5.70 7.72
C GLY A 186 -7.76 4.60 8.46
N VAL A 187 -8.03 4.79 9.76
CA VAL A 187 -8.67 3.78 10.62
C VAL A 187 -10.20 3.83 10.49
N LEU A 188 -10.80 2.68 10.21
CA LEU A 188 -12.25 2.51 10.09
C LEU A 188 -12.84 1.84 11.32
N ALA A 189 -12.23 0.79 11.84
CA ALA A 189 -12.74 0.05 12.99
C ALA A 189 -11.61 -0.38 13.92
N CYS A 190 -11.94 -0.60 15.19
CA CYS A 190 -10.96 -0.96 16.21
C CYS A 190 -11.65 -1.73 17.35
N SER A 191 -10.96 -2.69 17.95
CA SER A 191 -11.46 -3.44 19.11
C SER A 191 -11.82 -2.51 20.29
N ALA A 192 -12.86 -2.87 21.05
CA ALA A 192 -13.46 -2.02 22.09
C ALA A 192 -12.46 -1.46 23.12
N HIS A 193 -11.47 -2.26 23.51
CA HIS A 193 -10.54 -1.97 24.61
C HIS A 193 -9.09 -1.76 24.15
N VAL A 194 -8.90 -1.17 22.97
CA VAL A 194 -7.57 -0.75 22.53
C VAL A 194 -7.14 0.49 23.30
N GLU A 195 -6.00 0.37 23.96
CA GLU A 195 -5.28 1.40 24.69
C GLU A 195 -3.90 1.62 24.05
N ARG A 196 -3.30 2.78 24.33
CA ARG A 196 -1.95 3.07 23.89
C ARG A 196 -0.97 2.03 24.46
N GLY A 197 -0.10 1.51 23.61
CA GLY A 197 0.88 0.47 23.94
C GLY A 197 0.42 -0.95 23.62
N ASP A 198 -0.86 -1.17 23.31
CA ASP A 198 -1.34 -2.49 22.93
C ASP A 198 -0.73 -2.96 21.60
N ALA A 199 -0.40 -4.25 21.54
CA ALA A 199 -0.15 -4.91 20.28
C ALA A 199 -1.47 -5.14 19.53
N VAL A 200 -1.53 -4.73 18.26
CA VAL A 200 -2.72 -4.82 17.42
C VAL A 200 -2.41 -5.45 16.06
N ALA A 201 -3.28 -6.36 15.62
CA ALA A 201 -3.27 -6.89 14.26
C ALA A 201 -3.99 -5.91 13.32
N VAL A 202 -3.39 -5.61 12.17
CA VAL A 202 -3.94 -4.66 11.20
C VAL A 202 -4.44 -5.40 9.98
N SER A 203 -5.71 -5.15 9.63
CA SER A 203 -6.38 -5.73 8.48
C SER A 203 -7.07 -4.67 7.63
N VAL A 204 -7.50 -5.05 6.43
CA VAL A 204 -8.05 -4.14 5.43
C VAL A 204 -9.56 -4.31 5.30
N ALA A 205 -10.29 -3.20 5.26
CA ALA A 205 -11.67 -3.20 4.80
C ALA A 205 -11.70 -3.25 3.27
N VAL A 206 -12.27 -4.33 2.72
CA VAL A 206 -12.46 -4.52 1.28
C VAL A 206 -13.94 -4.41 0.95
N GLU A 207 -14.23 -3.83 -0.21
CA GLU A 207 -15.59 -3.76 -0.73
C GLU A 207 -16.12 -5.15 -1.05
N GLN A 208 -17.38 -5.39 -0.69
CA GLN A 208 -18.07 -6.64 -0.96
C GLN A 208 -19.32 -6.36 -1.80
N SER A 209 -19.73 -7.35 -2.57
CA SER A 209 -20.98 -7.31 -3.32
C SER A 209 -22.15 -7.49 -2.34
N GLY A 210 -23.02 -6.49 -2.28
CA GLY A 210 -24.25 -6.52 -1.51
C GLY A 210 -25.38 -7.26 -2.24
N PRO A 211 -26.50 -7.53 -1.54
CA PRO A 211 -27.65 -8.24 -2.09
C PRO A 211 -28.26 -7.58 -3.34
N ASP A 212 -28.14 -6.25 -3.42
CA ASP A 212 -28.70 -5.45 -4.51
C ASP A 212 -27.74 -5.33 -5.72
N GLY A 213 -26.64 -6.10 -5.75
CA GLY A 213 -25.61 -6.03 -6.78
C GLY A 213 -24.67 -4.82 -6.67
N GLY A 214 -24.94 -3.91 -5.72
CA GLY A 214 -24.05 -2.81 -5.37
C GLY A 214 -22.78 -3.28 -4.65
N TRP A 215 -21.71 -2.51 -4.74
CA TRP A 215 -20.45 -2.77 -4.03
C TRP A 215 -20.29 -1.76 -2.91
N GLY A 216 -19.93 -2.23 -1.72
CA GLY A 216 -19.77 -1.35 -0.57
C GLY A 216 -18.92 -1.98 0.52
N ILE A 217 -18.40 -1.12 1.39
CA ILE A 217 -17.76 -1.55 2.62
C ILE A 217 -18.87 -1.72 3.66
N ALA A 218 -19.03 -2.93 4.22
CA ALA A 218 -20.07 -3.23 5.20
C ALA A 218 -19.87 -2.56 6.59
N MET A 219 -18.84 -1.71 6.74
CA MET A 219 -18.49 -1.06 8.01
C MET A 219 -18.36 0.45 7.87
N THR A 220 -18.81 1.17 8.90
CA THR A 220 -18.64 2.62 9.04
C THR A 220 -17.45 2.96 9.92
N ARG A 221 -16.91 4.18 9.77
CA ARG A 221 -15.86 4.68 10.68
C ARG A 221 -16.37 4.69 12.12
N GLY A 222 -15.63 4.08 13.04
CA GLY A 222 -16.00 3.94 14.45
C GLY A 222 -16.64 2.58 14.80
N THR A 223 -16.75 1.63 13.87
CA THR A 223 -17.23 0.29 14.19
C THR A 223 -16.37 -0.34 15.30
N VAL A 224 -17.03 -0.97 16.26
CA VAL A 224 -16.40 -1.67 17.39
C VAL A 224 -16.25 -3.14 17.03
N LEU A 225 -15.03 -3.67 17.15
CA LEU A 225 -14.74 -5.08 16.90
C LEU A 225 -14.77 -5.86 18.20
N GLN A 226 -15.46 -7.00 18.21
CA GLN A 226 -15.49 -7.89 19.37
C GLN A 226 -14.41 -8.98 19.31
N GLY A 227 -13.85 -9.24 18.13
CA GLY A 227 -12.74 -10.20 17.98
C GLY A 227 -13.12 -11.66 18.27
N SER A 228 -14.41 -11.96 18.32
CA SER A 228 -14.96 -13.31 18.50
C SER A 228 -15.72 -13.76 17.25
N GLN A 229 -15.97 -15.05 17.09
CA GLN A 229 -16.75 -15.59 15.96
C GLN A 229 -18.19 -15.03 15.88
N ALA A 230 -18.68 -14.41 16.96
CA ALA A 230 -19.96 -13.71 16.97
C ALA A 230 -19.91 -12.33 16.32
N ASP A 231 -18.71 -11.80 16.03
CA ASP A 231 -18.52 -10.55 15.28
C ASP A 231 -18.94 -10.79 13.81
N PRO A 232 -19.94 -10.05 13.28
CA PRO A 232 -20.39 -10.19 11.89
C PRO A 232 -19.25 -10.07 10.87
N TYR A 233 -18.23 -9.27 11.20
CA TYR A 233 -17.08 -9.00 10.34
C TYR A 233 -15.93 -9.98 10.58
N TYR A 234 -16.11 -11.03 11.39
CA TYR A 234 -15.01 -11.93 11.77
C TYR A 234 -14.43 -12.68 10.57
N PHE A 235 -15.29 -13.29 9.76
CA PHE A 235 -14.89 -14.13 8.62
C PHE A 235 -14.52 -13.31 7.38
N GLU A 236 -15.08 -12.11 7.24
CA GLU A 236 -14.83 -11.21 6.12
C GLU A 236 -13.36 -10.75 6.01
N ARG A 237 -12.57 -10.92 7.07
CA ARG A 237 -11.17 -10.48 7.17
C ARG A 237 -10.14 -11.57 6.90
N ASP A 238 -10.55 -12.82 6.69
CA ASP A 238 -9.60 -13.90 6.38
C ASP A 238 -8.79 -13.55 5.13
N GLY A 239 -7.46 -13.65 5.22
CA GLY A 239 -6.56 -13.32 4.12
C GLY A 239 -6.23 -11.83 3.96
N PHE A 240 -6.78 -10.93 4.79
CA PHE A 240 -6.59 -9.48 4.63
C PHE A 240 -5.74 -8.83 5.73
N TYR A 241 -4.93 -9.58 6.45
CA TYR A 241 -4.03 -9.05 7.49
C TYR A 241 -2.70 -8.60 6.86
N ILE A 242 -2.34 -7.33 7.08
CA ILE A 242 -1.19 -6.68 6.42
C ILE A 242 0.02 -6.50 7.35
N GLY A 243 -0.15 -6.72 8.65
CA GLY A 243 0.92 -6.66 9.63
C GLY A 243 0.41 -6.44 11.05
N GLN A 244 1.35 -6.33 11.98
CA GLN A 244 1.13 -6.09 13.40
C GLN A 244 1.88 -4.83 13.84
N GLY A 245 1.30 -4.08 14.77
CA GLY A 245 1.92 -2.88 15.32
C GLY A 245 1.52 -2.58 16.74
N THR A 246 2.01 -1.46 17.24
CA THR A 246 1.67 -0.93 18.57
C THR A 246 0.68 0.22 18.41
N ALA A 247 -0.45 0.15 19.11
CA ALA A 247 -1.41 1.24 19.17
C ALA A 247 -0.76 2.46 19.84
N MET A 248 -0.80 3.60 19.16
CA MET A 248 -0.19 4.84 19.64
C MET A 248 -1.19 5.72 20.39
N MET A 249 -2.48 5.37 20.33
CA MET A 249 -3.59 6.05 20.96
C MET A 249 -4.62 5.02 21.43
N SER A 250 -5.44 5.38 22.42
CA SER A 250 -6.62 4.59 22.77
C SER A 250 -7.67 4.65 21.66
N ARG A 251 -8.63 3.72 21.66
CA ARG A 251 -9.75 3.73 20.72
C ARG A 251 -10.48 5.08 20.71
N ALA A 252 -10.73 5.64 21.90
CA ALA A 252 -11.35 6.95 22.03
C ALA A 252 -10.51 8.05 21.38
N GLY A 253 -9.18 8.00 21.53
CA GLY A 253 -8.25 8.91 20.87
C GLY A 253 -8.30 8.79 19.34
N ILE A 254 -8.22 7.58 18.81
CA ILE A 254 -8.23 7.30 17.36
C ILE A 254 -9.45 7.91 16.67
N PHE A 255 -10.64 7.80 17.26
CA PHE A 255 -11.88 8.28 16.62
C PHE A 255 -12.25 9.73 16.96
N ARG A 256 -11.51 10.38 17.87
CA ARG A 256 -11.69 11.82 18.20
C ARG A 256 -10.66 12.71 17.53
N ALA A 257 -9.43 12.21 17.31
CA ALA A 257 -8.38 12.97 16.66
C ALA A 257 -8.64 13.13 15.16
N SER A 258 -8.12 14.23 14.60
CA SER A 258 -8.11 14.52 13.17
C SER A 258 -6.84 14.00 12.47
N GLU A 259 -5.74 13.87 13.21
CA GLU A 259 -4.42 13.52 12.68
C GLU A 259 -3.58 12.74 13.71
N GLY A 260 -2.38 12.33 13.30
CA GLY A 260 -1.44 11.57 14.12
C GLY A 260 -1.38 10.09 13.77
N ILE A 261 -0.38 9.42 14.35
CA ILE A 261 -0.16 7.98 14.17
C ILE A 261 -1.13 7.24 15.08
N ALA A 262 -1.96 6.36 14.51
CA ALA A 262 -2.85 5.48 15.24
C ALA A 262 -2.16 4.15 15.60
N VAL A 263 -1.39 3.59 14.66
CA VAL A 263 -0.61 2.36 14.87
C VAL A 263 0.80 2.54 14.29
N ASP A 264 1.79 2.35 15.15
CA ASP A 264 3.19 2.20 14.75
C ASP A 264 3.45 0.73 14.38
N MET A 265 3.49 0.46 13.09
CA MET A 265 3.63 -0.87 12.51
C MET A 265 5.04 -1.42 12.73
N LYS A 266 5.13 -2.56 13.42
CA LYS A 266 6.38 -3.22 13.78
C LYS A 266 6.70 -4.39 12.85
N GLU A 267 5.71 -5.22 12.56
CA GLU A 267 5.83 -6.36 11.66
C GLU A 267 4.91 -6.18 10.46
N ARG A 268 5.43 -6.42 9.25
CA ARG A 268 4.72 -6.15 8.00
C ARG A 268 4.90 -7.31 7.05
N VAL A 269 3.83 -7.63 6.32
CA VAL A 269 3.88 -8.62 5.23
C VAL A 269 4.86 -8.15 4.15
N PHE A 270 4.84 -6.86 3.81
CA PHE A 270 5.84 -6.26 2.93
C PHE A 270 6.66 -5.25 3.73
N ARG A 271 7.96 -5.46 3.76
CA ARG A 271 8.92 -4.60 4.44
C ARG A 271 9.53 -3.67 3.41
N LEU A 272 9.07 -2.42 3.44
CA LEU A 272 9.65 -1.29 2.74
C LEU A 272 9.87 -0.16 3.75
N PRO A 273 10.88 0.70 3.57
CA PRO A 273 11.10 1.84 4.45
C PRO A 273 10.01 2.91 4.26
N SER A 274 9.71 3.62 5.35
CA SER A 274 8.90 4.83 5.28
C SER A 274 9.74 6.02 4.83
N PHE A 275 9.27 6.73 3.81
CA PHE A 275 9.84 7.99 3.31
C PHE A 275 9.08 9.23 3.79
N TYR A 276 8.19 9.06 4.76
CA TYR A 276 7.51 10.19 5.39
C TYR A 276 8.55 11.14 6.02
N ASP A 277 8.45 12.43 5.72
CA ASP A 277 9.37 13.51 6.13
C ASP A 277 10.85 13.21 5.90
N LEU A 278 11.19 12.49 4.82
CA LEU A 278 12.57 12.26 4.41
C LEU A 278 12.95 13.10 3.21
N LEU A 279 14.09 13.79 3.31
CA LEU A 279 14.74 14.50 2.21
C LEU A 279 13.76 15.39 1.42
N GLU A 280 12.95 16.16 2.16
CA GLU A 280 11.90 17.01 1.60
C GLU A 280 12.47 17.96 0.54
N GLY A 281 11.80 18.03 -0.61
CA GLY A 281 12.26 18.79 -1.77
C GLY A 281 13.40 18.15 -2.56
N GLU A 282 14.22 17.26 -1.99
CA GLU A 282 15.28 16.54 -2.72
C GLU A 282 14.75 15.28 -3.42
N ILE A 283 13.73 14.63 -2.86
CA ILE A 283 13.16 13.40 -3.39
C ILE A 283 11.64 13.48 -3.57
N PHE A 284 11.13 12.69 -4.52
CA PHE A 284 9.70 12.51 -4.72
C PHE A 284 9.38 11.04 -5.01
N LEU A 285 8.53 10.41 -4.19
CA LEU A 285 8.09 9.04 -4.43
C LEU A 285 7.15 8.99 -5.63
N GLN A 286 7.53 8.26 -6.67
CA GLN A 286 6.77 8.18 -7.91
C GLN A 286 6.96 6.83 -8.58
N ASN A 287 5.88 6.25 -9.09
CA ASN A 287 5.97 5.00 -9.84
C ASN A 287 6.77 5.21 -11.13
N LEU A 288 7.65 4.25 -11.46
CA LEU A 288 8.53 4.30 -12.63
C LEU A 288 7.79 4.66 -13.95
N PRO A 289 6.62 4.07 -14.29
CA PRO A 289 5.91 4.43 -15.51
C PRO A 289 5.54 5.93 -15.58
N SER A 290 5.24 6.57 -14.45
CA SER A 290 4.95 8.00 -14.43
C SER A 290 6.17 8.87 -14.67
N ILE A 291 7.36 8.41 -14.25
CA ILE A 291 8.62 9.09 -14.54
C ILE A 291 8.97 8.92 -16.02
N ILE A 292 8.83 7.70 -16.55
CA ILE A 292 9.02 7.40 -17.98
C ILE A 292 8.11 8.27 -18.84
N THR A 293 6.85 8.52 -18.44
CA THR A 293 5.95 9.41 -19.18
C THR A 293 6.53 10.82 -19.35
N ALA A 294 7.08 11.41 -18.29
CA ALA A 294 7.68 12.74 -18.35
C ALA A 294 8.98 12.73 -19.17
N HIS A 295 9.77 11.67 -19.07
CA HIS A 295 10.99 11.52 -19.87
C HIS A 295 10.69 11.34 -21.36
N ALA A 296 9.68 10.55 -21.71
CA ALA A 296 9.26 10.31 -23.09
C ALA A 296 8.66 11.55 -23.76
N LEU A 297 8.18 12.52 -22.98
CA LEU A 297 7.78 13.84 -23.49
C LEU A 297 8.99 14.65 -23.98
N ASP A 298 10.20 14.34 -23.49
CA ASP A 298 11.48 15.00 -23.81
C ASP A 298 11.41 16.54 -23.76
N PRO A 299 10.96 17.13 -22.64
CA PRO A 299 10.74 18.56 -22.56
C PRO A 299 12.06 19.34 -22.56
N GLN A 300 12.20 20.32 -23.45
CA GLN A 300 13.42 21.09 -23.61
C GLN A 300 13.39 22.40 -22.79
N PRO A 301 14.55 22.84 -22.25
CA PRO A 301 14.67 24.16 -21.63
C PRO A 301 14.20 25.29 -22.58
N GLY A 302 13.27 26.12 -22.10
CA GLY A 302 12.70 27.25 -22.83
C GLY A 302 11.36 26.96 -23.52
N GLU A 303 10.91 25.69 -23.57
CA GLU A 303 9.61 25.34 -24.12
C GLU A 303 8.45 25.78 -23.23
N ARG A 304 7.25 25.79 -23.83
CA ARG A 304 5.98 26.01 -23.14
C ARG A 304 5.15 24.75 -23.20
N ILE A 305 4.85 24.15 -22.05
CA ILE A 305 4.22 22.83 -21.93
C ILE A 305 2.93 22.93 -21.13
N LEU A 306 1.91 22.17 -21.52
CA LEU A 306 0.62 22.10 -20.84
C LEU A 306 0.41 20.70 -20.24
N ASP A 307 0.25 20.63 -18.92
CA ASP A 307 -0.21 19.45 -18.19
C ASP A 307 -1.69 19.65 -17.79
N MET A 308 -2.60 19.05 -18.56
CA MET A 308 -4.05 19.26 -18.40
C MET A 308 -4.67 18.55 -17.19
N CYS A 309 -3.95 17.61 -16.57
CA CYS A 309 -4.43 16.80 -15.45
C CYS A 309 -3.33 16.69 -14.38
N ALA A 310 -2.84 17.84 -13.94
CA ALA A 310 -1.57 17.96 -13.25
C ALA A 310 -1.58 17.36 -11.85
N ALA A 311 -2.69 17.46 -11.11
CA ALA A 311 -2.66 17.16 -9.67
C ALA A 311 -2.46 15.66 -9.36
N PRO A 312 -1.59 15.32 -8.38
CA PRO A 312 -0.98 16.21 -7.39
C PRO A 312 0.37 16.85 -7.80
N GLY A 313 0.80 16.76 -9.06
CA GLY A 313 1.96 17.49 -9.59
C GLY A 313 3.20 16.64 -9.85
N GLY A 314 3.11 15.32 -9.71
CA GLY A 314 4.28 14.44 -9.85
C GLY A 314 4.90 14.45 -11.25
N LYS A 315 4.10 14.56 -12.32
CA LYS A 315 4.62 14.67 -13.70
C LYS A 315 5.00 16.11 -14.04
N THR A 316 4.17 17.07 -13.64
CA THR A 316 4.43 18.50 -13.77
C THR A 316 5.80 18.90 -13.21
N THR A 317 6.12 18.48 -11.98
CA THR A 317 7.43 18.75 -11.36
C THR A 317 8.56 17.93 -12.00
N ALA A 318 8.28 16.78 -12.61
CA ALA A 318 9.28 16.05 -13.39
C ALA A 318 9.63 16.79 -14.69
N ILE A 319 8.62 17.34 -15.37
CA ILE A 319 8.78 18.18 -16.57
C ILE A 319 9.62 19.41 -16.23
N ALA A 320 9.26 20.14 -15.16
CA ALA A 320 10.01 21.33 -14.74
C ALA A 320 11.49 21.03 -14.44
N ILE A 321 11.78 19.88 -13.80
CA ILE A 321 13.16 19.43 -13.53
C ILE A 321 13.91 19.10 -14.82
N LEU A 322 13.29 18.39 -15.76
CA LEU A 322 13.91 18.05 -17.06
C LEU A 322 14.23 19.31 -17.88
N MET A 323 13.34 20.31 -17.82
CA MET A 323 13.55 21.64 -18.42
C MET A 323 14.58 22.51 -17.67
N LYS A 324 15.18 22.00 -16.58
CA LYS A 324 16.10 22.72 -15.71
C LYS A 324 15.53 24.02 -15.13
N ASP A 325 14.22 24.03 -14.86
CA ASP A 325 13.44 25.19 -14.44
C ASP A 325 13.52 26.39 -15.42
N LYS A 326 13.73 26.12 -16.71
CA LYS A 326 13.75 27.13 -17.78
C LYS A 326 12.63 26.86 -18.77
N GLY A 327 11.72 27.81 -18.94
CA GLY A 327 10.55 27.69 -19.84
C GLY A 327 9.26 28.05 -19.11
N GLU A 328 8.15 27.46 -19.56
CA GLU A 328 6.84 27.59 -18.91
C GLU A 328 6.12 26.23 -18.86
N VAL A 329 5.61 25.83 -17.70
CA VAL A 329 4.74 24.67 -17.52
C VAL A 329 3.38 25.12 -16.97
N VAL A 330 2.36 25.09 -17.82
CA VAL A 330 0.97 25.37 -17.45
C VAL A 330 0.34 24.09 -16.91
N ALA A 331 -0.12 24.10 -15.66
CA ALA A 331 -0.55 22.93 -14.92
C ALA A 331 -2.00 23.08 -14.44
N VAL A 332 -2.91 22.38 -15.10
CA VAL A 332 -4.36 22.52 -14.90
C VAL A 332 -4.91 21.25 -14.25
N ASP A 333 -5.89 21.38 -13.36
CA ASP A 333 -6.72 20.28 -12.89
C ASP A 333 -8.17 20.75 -12.71
N ARG A 334 -9.13 19.87 -12.99
CA ARG A 334 -10.55 20.18 -12.86
C ARG A 334 -10.98 20.43 -11.42
N SER A 335 -10.34 19.79 -10.44
CA SER A 335 -10.75 19.85 -9.03
C SER A 335 -10.01 20.94 -8.28
N HIS A 336 -10.73 21.95 -7.78
CA HIS A 336 -10.16 23.01 -6.94
C HIS A 336 -9.36 22.47 -5.74
N ASN A 337 -9.87 21.43 -5.07
CA ASN A 337 -9.16 20.82 -3.93
C ASN A 337 -7.83 20.19 -4.35
N LYS A 338 -7.77 19.63 -5.57
CA LYS A 338 -6.55 19.03 -6.11
C LYS A 338 -5.55 20.09 -6.59
N VAL A 339 -6.03 21.22 -7.13
CA VAL A 339 -5.17 22.37 -7.48
C VAL A 339 -4.47 22.93 -6.25
N HIS A 340 -5.13 22.94 -5.08
CA HIS A 340 -4.46 23.36 -3.84
C HIS A 340 -3.25 22.48 -3.48
N LEU A 341 -3.29 21.17 -3.80
CA LEU A 341 -2.15 20.27 -3.59
C LEU A 341 -0.97 20.57 -4.53
N LEU A 342 -1.23 21.15 -5.72
CA LEU A 342 -0.16 21.58 -6.64
C LEU A 342 0.65 22.74 -6.06
N ASN A 343 0.00 23.66 -5.34
CA ASN A 343 0.68 24.78 -4.67
C ASN A 343 1.67 24.32 -3.60
N LEU A 344 1.39 23.19 -2.94
CA LEU A 344 2.26 22.60 -1.92
C LEU A 344 3.47 21.85 -2.51
N ALA A 345 3.39 21.45 -3.79
CA ALA A 345 4.52 20.87 -4.52
C ALA A 345 5.45 21.94 -5.14
N GLY A 346 5.15 23.23 -4.92
CA GLY A 346 5.75 24.37 -5.63
C GLY A 346 6.99 24.95 -4.95
N ASP A 347 8.12 24.26 -5.04
CA ASP A 347 9.46 24.90 -5.01
C ASP A 347 9.83 25.53 -6.38
N TYR A 348 9.08 25.21 -7.43
CA TYR A 348 9.37 25.56 -8.84
C TYR A 348 8.54 26.77 -9.33
N LYS A 349 8.39 27.78 -8.49
CA LYS A 349 7.48 28.93 -8.72
C LYS A 349 7.86 29.80 -9.92
N HIS A 350 9.04 29.62 -10.50
CA HIS A 350 9.50 30.40 -11.65
C HIS A 350 8.99 29.86 -12.99
N ASN A 351 8.73 28.56 -13.09
CA ASN A 351 8.36 27.90 -14.35
C ASN A 351 6.92 27.33 -14.33
N ILE A 352 6.35 27.02 -13.16
CA ILE A 352 5.00 26.42 -13.07
C ILE A 352 3.91 27.48 -12.89
N PHE A 353 2.93 27.48 -13.79
CA PHE A 353 1.73 28.34 -13.76
C PHE A 353 0.49 27.46 -13.56
N LEU A 354 -0.42 27.85 -12.67
CA LEU A 354 -1.63 27.09 -12.31
C LEU A 354 -2.91 27.65 -12.91
#